data_AF-A0A1V4I5V5-F1
#
_entry.id   AF-A0A1V4I5V5-F1
#
_cell.length_a   1.000
_cell.length_b   1.000
_cell.length_c   1.000
_cell.angle_alpha   90.00
_cell.angle_beta   90.00
_cell.angle_gamma   90.00
#
_symmetry.space_group_name_H-M   'P 1'
#
loop_
_entity.id
_entity.type
_entity.pdbx_description
1 polymer ?
#
loop_
_entity_poly.entity_id
_entity_poly.type
_entity_poly.pdbx_seq_one_letter_code
_entity_poly.pdbx_strand_id
1 'polypeptide(L)'
;MFQNKKTSIIILTYNNLNYTRICLNSIRQYTVCNTYEIIIVDNNSTDGTREWLKEQTDIKLILNDENLGFPKGCNLGIDIADKENDILLLNNDTKVSPRWLDNLKICLYSDDKIGAASCITNNCSNYQAISVPYTDIENMIDFADKNNISDPYKWEQKSRLVGFCMLIKRDIINQIGPLDERFTPGNFEDDDLCMRIIEAGYKLMVCNDSFIHHFGSTSFKSDYAKFNNILKINAHKFEEKWGFNSNLESLLKFDIISRINELREKNSNILEFNCGLGSTLLKLKYMYPNAMLYGIEPNKNVAKICEKIIETITQDFEENYTMNFKESKTNFFDYIIIGNKLQFSKDPWKLLTELKKYLKPDGYIIATIPNLMHYSVIKGLLKGNFIYNHDSILNPKCTKFFTLPDIQKIFEECGYINPLIFHYSKEISQEDNNFLDQICDIVGSNMKGFFMSYQYVAKFQNNNFI
;
A
#
# COMPACT_ATOMS: atom_id res chain seq x y z
N MET A 1 -5.48 27.42 -15.38
CA MET A 1 -6.71 27.90 -14.70
C MET A 1 -7.08 27.06 -13.45
N PHE A 2 -6.15 26.29 -12.84
CA PHE A 2 -6.46 25.46 -11.65
C PHE A 2 -6.62 26.26 -10.33
N GLN A 3 -6.15 27.51 -10.30
CA GLN A 3 -5.97 28.29 -9.09
C GLN A 3 -7.28 28.70 -8.38
N ASN A 4 -8.44 28.47 -9.02
CA ASN A 4 -9.75 28.97 -8.54
C ASN A 4 -10.80 27.90 -8.20
N LYS A 5 -10.58 26.60 -8.46
CA LYS A 5 -11.60 25.59 -8.09
C LYS A 5 -11.61 25.43 -6.57
N LYS A 6 -12.76 25.63 -5.92
CA LYS A 6 -12.89 25.53 -4.46
C LYS A 6 -13.06 24.07 -4.03
N THR A 7 -13.01 23.84 -2.73
CA THR A 7 -13.12 22.50 -2.14
C THR A 7 -14.27 22.42 -1.15
N SER A 8 -15.11 21.41 -1.27
CA SER A 8 -16.11 21.06 -0.26
C SER A 8 -15.49 20.06 0.71
N ILE A 9 -15.21 20.51 1.92
CA ILE A 9 -14.63 19.69 2.99
C ILE A 9 -15.78 19.01 3.72
N ILE A 10 -15.87 17.69 3.54
CA ILE A 10 -16.93 16.85 4.11
C ILE A 10 -16.37 16.11 5.31
N ILE A 11 -16.99 16.34 6.46
CA ILE A 11 -16.61 15.75 7.74
C ILE A 11 -17.81 14.99 8.28
N LEU A 12 -17.67 13.68 8.42
CA LEU A 12 -18.61 12.87 9.17
C LEU A 12 -18.19 12.82 10.64
N THR A 13 -19.14 12.97 11.55
CA THR A 13 -18.90 12.88 12.98
C THR A 13 -19.90 11.96 13.67
N TYR A 14 -19.43 11.23 14.69
CA TYR A 14 -20.25 10.46 15.61
C TYR A 14 -19.57 10.50 16.98
N ASN A 15 -20.10 11.38 17.84
CA ASN A 15 -19.46 11.84 19.08
C ASN A 15 -18.10 12.51 18.83
N ASN A 16 -17.25 12.55 19.87
CA ASN A 16 -15.91 13.11 19.88
C ASN A 16 -15.86 14.64 19.70
N LEU A 17 -16.73 15.38 20.41
CA LEU A 17 -16.81 16.85 20.37
C LEU A 17 -15.45 17.54 20.40
N ASN A 18 -14.55 17.12 21.29
CA ASN A 18 -13.23 17.74 21.43
C ASN A 18 -12.39 17.63 20.13
N TYR A 19 -12.41 16.47 19.47
CA TYR A 19 -11.69 16.29 18.22
C TYR A 19 -12.35 17.07 17.08
N THR A 20 -13.68 17.07 17.01
CA THR A 20 -14.43 17.87 16.04
C THR A 20 -14.10 19.36 16.16
N ARG A 21 -13.97 19.89 17.39
CA ARG A 21 -13.53 21.28 17.65
C ARG A 21 -12.11 21.53 17.14
N ILE A 22 -11.17 20.63 17.41
CA ILE A 22 -9.78 20.75 16.94
C ILE A 22 -9.72 20.75 15.41
N CYS A 23 -10.40 19.79 14.77
CA CYS A 23 -10.46 19.68 13.32
C CYS A 23 -11.03 20.96 12.70
N LEU A 24 -12.22 21.37 13.11
CA LEU A 24 -12.90 22.54 12.56
C LEU A 24 -12.08 23.83 12.72
N ASN A 25 -11.51 24.05 13.90
CA ASN A 25 -10.69 25.23 14.16
C ASN A 25 -9.39 25.22 13.34
N SER A 26 -8.75 24.05 13.17
CA SER A 26 -7.53 23.94 12.36
C SER A 26 -7.79 24.22 10.88
N ILE A 27 -8.94 23.81 10.34
CA ILE A 27 -9.34 24.14 8.95
C ILE A 27 -9.47 25.65 8.80
N ARG A 28 -10.22 26.30 9.70
CA ARG A 28 -10.42 27.77 9.69
C ARG A 28 -9.10 28.53 9.81
N GLN A 29 -8.15 28.00 10.59
CA GLN A 29 -6.86 28.63 10.82
C GLN A 29 -5.90 28.48 9.63
N TYR A 30 -5.86 27.30 9.00
CA TYR A 30 -4.82 26.94 8.03
C TYR A 30 -5.29 26.82 6.59
N THR A 31 -6.53 27.20 6.32
CA THR A 31 -7.10 27.19 4.96
C THR A 31 -7.61 28.59 4.63
N VAL A 32 -7.27 29.09 3.44
CA VAL A 32 -7.62 30.45 3.02
C VAL A 32 -9.14 30.63 2.95
N CYS A 33 -9.68 31.66 3.60
CA CYS A 33 -11.11 31.92 3.57
C CYS A 33 -11.63 32.07 2.13
N ASN A 34 -12.88 31.68 1.89
CA ASN A 34 -13.55 31.70 0.58
C ASN A 34 -12.99 30.74 -0.49
N THR A 35 -11.98 29.90 -0.18
CA THR A 35 -11.50 28.85 -1.09
C THR A 35 -12.10 27.48 -0.83
N TYR A 36 -12.96 27.36 0.18
CA TYR A 36 -13.60 26.12 0.59
C TYR A 36 -14.98 26.38 1.20
N GLU A 37 -15.75 25.32 1.37
CA GLU A 37 -16.90 25.24 2.26
C GLU A 37 -16.75 24.04 3.20
N ILE A 38 -17.41 24.07 4.36
CA ILE A 38 -17.40 22.97 5.33
C ILE A 38 -18.80 22.38 5.41
N ILE A 39 -18.87 21.06 5.24
CA ILE A 39 -20.09 20.27 5.35
C ILE A 39 -19.87 19.26 6.46
N ILE A 40 -20.66 19.34 7.51
CA ILE A 40 -20.60 18.40 8.63
C ILE A 40 -21.87 17.56 8.62
N VAL A 41 -21.69 16.25 8.61
CA VAL A 41 -22.76 15.27 8.77
C VAL A 41 -22.59 14.62 10.13
N ASP A 42 -23.56 14.82 11.02
CA ASP A 42 -23.58 14.20 12.35
C ASP A 42 -24.44 12.93 12.33
N ASN A 43 -23.84 11.80 12.69
CA ASN A 43 -24.46 10.48 12.70
C ASN A 43 -25.17 10.17 14.03
N ASN A 44 -25.92 11.12 14.55
CA ASN A 44 -26.64 11.05 15.82
C ASN A 44 -25.72 10.98 17.06
N SER A 45 -24.82 11.95 17.18
CA SER A 45 -23.96 12.11 18.36
C SER A 45 -24.78 12.45 19.61
N THR A 46 -24.31 12.01 20.78
CA THR A 46 -24.97 12.16 22.08
C THR A 46 -24.09 12.83 23.15
N ASP A 47 -22.91 13.31 22.78
CA ASP A 47 -21.89 13.86 23.67
C ASP A 47 -21.83 15.41 23.68
N GLY A 48 -22.88 16.08 23.19
CA GLY A 48 -22.93 17.53 23.02
C GLY A 48 -22.42 18.03 21.66
N THR A 49 -21.93 17.13 20.79
CA THR A 49 -21.49 17.50 19.43
C THR A 49 -22.60 18.17 18.62
N ARG A 50 -23.84 17.65 18.68
CA ARG A 50 -24.98 18.19 17.91
C ARG A 50 -25.33 19.62 18.31
N GLU A 51 -25.39 19.87 19.62
CA GLU A 51 -25.71 21.19 20.17
C GLU A 51 -24.66 22.21 19.76
N TRP A 52 -23.39 21.86 19.93
CA TRP A 52 -22.28 22.73 19.55
C TRP A 52 -22.22 23.01 18.04
N LEU A 53 -22.51 22.01 17.20
CA LEU A 53 -22.54 22.17 15.74
C LEU A 53 -23.65 23.13 15.28
N LYS A 54 -24.81 23.14 15.93
CA LYS A 54 -25.91 24.07 15.62
C LYS A 54 -25.55 25.53 15.86
N GLU A 55 -24.56 25.80 16.71
CA GLU A 55 -24.07 27.16 17.00
C GLU A 55 -23.08 27.67 15.94
N GLN A 56 -22.60 26.82 15.03
CA GLN A 56 -21.64 27.19 13.99
C GLN A 56 -22.35 27.81 12.78
N THR A 57 -21.96 29.02 12.38
CA THR A 57 -22.66 29.79 11.32
C THR A 57 -22.01 29.70 9.94
N ASP A 58 -20.81 29.12 9.85
CA ASP A 58 -19.97 29.01 8.65
C ASP A 58 -19.92 27.58 8.08
N ILE A 59 -20.82 26.70 8.51
CA ILE A 59 -20.91 25.31 8.06
C ILE A 59 -22.27 25.01 7.44
N LYS A 60 -22.32 24.03 6.53
CA LYS A 60 -23.54 23.31 6.17
C LYS A 60 -23.65 22.08 7.08
N LEU A 61 -24.77 21.95 7.79
CA LEU A 61 -24.96 20.91 8.79
C LEU A 61 -26.09 19.95 8.41
N ILE A 62 -25.81 18.65 8.42
CA ILE A 62 -26.80 17.57 8.36
C ILE A 62 -26.78 16.85 9.70
N LEU A 63 -27.95 16.67 10.31
CA LEU A 63 -28.10 15.94 11.55
C LEU A 63 -28.97 14.69 11.31
N ASN A 64 -28.35 13.52 11.28
CA ASN A 64 -29.07 12.27 11.13
C ASN A 64 -29.75 11.85 12.45
N ASP A 65 -30.84 11.09 12.34
CA ASP A 65 -31.55 10.56 13.50
C ASP A 65 -30.98 9.21 13.99
N GLU A 66 -30.09 8.61 13.19
CA GLU A 66 -29.38 7.37 13.51
C GLU A 66 -27.96 7.38 12.93
N ASN A 67 -27.13 6.43 13.36
CA ASN A 67 -25.79 6.27 12.82
C ASN A 67 -25.85 5.48 11.50
N LEU A 68 -25.75 6.21 10.38
CA LEU A 68 -25.82 5.66 9.02
C LEU A 68 -24.51 5.03 8.53
N GLY A 69 -23.45 5.04 9.34
CA GLY A 69 -22.12 4.60 8.95
C GLY A 69 -21.37 5.60 8.07
N PHE A 70 -20.11 5.28 7.77
CA PHE A 70 -19.18 6.17 7.09
C PHE A 70 -19.54 6.48 5.63
N PRO A 71 -19.78 5.48 4.76
CA PRO A 71 -19.99 5.74 3.34
C PRO A 71 -21.25 6.58 3.10
N LYS A 72 -22.38 6.17 3.70
CA LYS A 72 -23.66 6.86 3.56
C LYS A 72 -23.63 8.27 4.14
N GLY A 73 -23.02 8.44 5.31
CA GLY A 73 -22.86 9.76 5.91
C GLY A 73 -22.04 10.72 5.05
N CYS A 74 -20.92 10.26 4.48
CA CYS A 74 -20.12 11.05 3.55
C CYS A 74 -20.89 11.36 2.25
N ASN A 75 -21.64 10.39 1.70
CA ASN A 75 -22.46 10.57 0.49
C ASN A 75 -23.49 11.69 0.66
N LEU A 76 -24.18 11.76 1.80
CA LEU A 76 -25.10 12.86 2.13
C LEU A 76 -24.40 14.23 2.06
N GLY A 77 -23.15 14.30 2.53
CA GLY A 77 -22.33 15.50 2.41
C GLY A 77 -21.95 15.82 0.97
N ILE A 78 -21.59 14.81 0.17
CA ILE A 78 -21.23 14.95 -1.25
C ILE A 78 -22.42 15.49 -2.06
N ASP A 79 -23.63 15.09 -1.70
CA ASP A 79 -24.86 15.46 -2.40
C ASP A 79 -25.19 16.95 -2.26
N ILE A 80 -25.00 17.52 -1.07
CA ILE A 80 -25.28 18.94 -0.77
C ILE A 80 -24.08 19.87 -1.02
N ALA A 81 -22.91 19.29 -1.30
CA ALA A 81 -21.74 20.04 -1.70
C ALA A 81 -21.99 20.80 -3.01
N ASP A 82 -21.41 22.00 -3.11
CA ASP A 82 -21.44 22.80 -4.32
C ASP A 82 -20.91 21.97 -5.51
N LYS A 83 -21.64 22.04 -6.63
CA LYS A 83 -21.37 21.22 -7.82
C LYS A 83 -20.09 21.65 -8.53
N GLU A 84 -19.61 22.87 -8.30
CA GLU A 84 -18.35 23.37 -8.88
C GLU A 84 -17.12 23.03 -8.03
N ASN A 85 -17.32 22.53 -6.81
CA ASN A 85 -16.23 22.25 -5.88
C ASN A 85 -15.73 20.81 -6.00
N ASP A 86 -14.42 20.64 -5.89
CA ASP A 86 -13.81 19.33 -5.64
C ASP A 86 -14.19 18.82 -4.23
N ILE A 87 -14.14 17.51 -4.04
CA ILE A 87 -14.57 16.86 -2.80
C ILE A 87 -13.35 16.53 -1.96
N LEU A 88 -13.34 16.96 -0.69
CA LEU A 88 -12.39 16.47 0.29
C LEU A 88 -13.15 15.71 1.39
N LEU A 89 -12.90 14.40 1.49
CA LEU A 89 -13.31 13.61 2.65
C LEU A 89 -12.26 13.77 3.75
N LEU A 90 -12.68 14.16 4.96
CA LEU A 90 -11.79 14.39 6.09
C LEU A 90 -12.40 13.82 7.38
N ASN A 91 -11.63 13.02 8.11
CA ASN A 91 -12.06 12.53 9.42
C ASN A 91 -12.10 13.66 10.46
N ASN A 92 -13.07 13.60 11.38
CA ASN A 92 -13.22 14.59 12.44
C ASN A 92 -12.11 14.52 13.51
N ASP A 93 -11.36 13.41 13.58
CA ASP A 93 -10.21 13.21 14.46
C ASP A 93 -8.87 13.54 13.79
N THR A 94 -8.85 14.66 13.07
CA THR A 94 -7.65 15.23 12.46
C THR A 94 -7.37 16.66 12.96
N LYS A 95 -6.10 17.07 12.91
CA LYS A 95 -5.68 18.48 13.00
C LYS A 95 -4.92 18.79 11.72
N VAL A 96 -5.47 19.67 10.88
CA VAL A 96 -4.80 20.09 9.65
C VAL A 96 -3.72 21.13 9.96
N SER A 97 -2.84 21.40 9.01
CA SER A 97 -1.63 22.19 9.22
C SER A 97 -1.43 23.22 8.10
N PRO A 98 -0.53 24.21 8.23
CA PRO A 98 -0.29 25.20 7.19
C PRO A 98 -0.04 24.57 5.81
N ARG A 99 -0.63 25.16 4.76
CA ARG A 99 -0.46 24.76 3.33
C ARG A 99 -0.91 23.34 2.96
N TRP A 100 -1.54 22.60 3.89
CA TRP A 100 -1.94 21.21 3.67
C TRP A 100 -2.79 21.03 2.40
N LEU A 101 -3.89 21.81 2.27
CA LEU A 101 -4.82 21.71 1.15
C LEU A 101 -4.24 22.28 -0.15
N ASP A 102 -3.46 23.36 -0.06
CA ASP A 102 -2.82 23.96 -1.23
C ASP A 102 -1.88 22.96 -1.90
N ASN A 103 -1.05 22.26 -1.11
CA ASN A 103 -0.12 21.25 -1.63
C ASN A 103 -0.88 20.05 -2.24
N LEU A 104 -1.99 19.60 -1.62
CA LEU A 104 -2.86 18.57 -2.22
C LEU A 104 -3.42 19.02 -3.57
N LYS A 105 -3.87 20.27 -3.68
CA LYS A 105 -4.43 20.82 -4.94
C LYS A 105 -3.35 21.00 -6.00
N ILE A 106 -2.16 21.46 -5.64
CA ILE A 106 -1.02 21.57 -6.57
C ILE A 106 -0.72 20.18 -7.17
N CYS A 107 -0.65 19.13 -6.34
CA CYS A 107 -0.46 17.78 -6.83
C CYS A 107 -1.64 17.31 -7.71
N LEU A 108 -2.88 17.44 -7.23
CA LEU A 108 -4.10 16.99 -7.93
C LEU A 108 -4.22 17.55 -9.35
N TYR A 109 -3.78 18.80 -9.56
CA TYR A 109 -3.84 19.50 -10.85
C TYR A 109 -2.53 19.52 -11.63
N SER A 110 -1.49 18.83 -11.15
CA SER A 110 -0.20 18.73 -11.86
C SER A 110 -0.25 17.83 -13.10
N ASP A 111 -1.21 16.92 -13.16
CA ASP A 111 -1.47 16.01 -14.28
C ASP A 111 -2.99 15.76 -14.35
N ASP A 112 -3.57 15.87 -15.54
CA ASP A 112 -5.00 15.63 -15.78
C ASP A 112 -5.41 14.21 -15.41
N LYS A 113 -4.47 13.25 -15.46
CA LYS A 113 -4.70 11.87 -15.03
C LYS A 113 -4.72 11.68 -13.52
N ILE A 114 -4.40 12.67 -12.69
CA ILE A 114 -4.53 12.52 -11.23
C ILE A 114 -6.00 12.74 -10.85
N GLY A 115 -6.63 11.71 -10.29
CA GLY A 115 -8.05 11.73 -9.90
C GLY A 115 -8.25 12.04 -8.43
N ALA A 116 -7.32 11.61 -7.57
CA ALA A 116 -7.35 11.87 -6.14
C ALA A 116 -5.94 12.04 -5.54
N ALA A 117 -5.86 12.82 -4.48
CA ALA A 117 -4.66 13.09 -3.70
C ALA A 117 -4.94 12.96 -2.19
N SER A 118 -3.99 12.43 -1.45
CA SER A 118 -3.98 12.34 0.01
C SER A 118 -2.66 12.85 0.55
N CYS A 119 -2.57 13.02 1.87
CA CYS A 119 -1.38 13.49 2.58
C CYS A 119 -0.73 12.36 3.39
N ILE A 120 0.43 12.65 3.97
CA ILE A 120 1.02 11.81 5.02
C ILE A 120 0.49 12.23 6.40
N THR A 121 0.57 11.33 7.37
CA THR A 121 0.15 11.59 8.74
C THR A 121 1.04 10.86 9.75
N ASN A 122 0.80 11.03 11.05
CA ASN A 122 1.48 10.30 12.12
C ASN A 122 0.89 8.90 12.37
N ASN A 123 -0.37 8.66 12.00
CA ASN A 123 -1.04 7.42 12.32
C ASN A 123 -2.08 7.02 11.27
N CYS A 124 -1.75 6.04 10.44
CA CYS A 124 -2.65 5.33 9.54
C CYS A 124 -1.97 4.08 8.98
N SER A 125 -2.72 3.27 8.25
CA SER A 125 -2.19 2.09 7.55
C SER A 125 -1.55 2.47 6.20
N ASN A 126 -1.22 1.46 5.39
CA ASN A 126 -0.80 1.63 4.00
C ASN A 126 0.45 2.49 3.79
N TYR A 127 1.32 2.56 4.80
CA TYR A 127 2.57 3.34 4.77
C TYR A 127 2.35 4.81 4.38
N GLN A 128 1.22 5.39 4.77
CA GLN A 128 1.00 6.85 4.76
C GLN A 128 1.35 7.49 6.11
N ALA A 129 1.53 6.65 7.15
CA ALA A 129 2.07 7.09 8.42
C ALA A 129 3.60 7.25 8.33
N ILE A 130 4.08 8.35 8.89
CA ILE A 130 5.51 8.62 9.08
C ILE A 130 5.83 8.72 10.58
N SER A 131 7.09 8.45 10.92
CA SER A 131 7.59 8.79 12.25
C SER A 131 7.61 10.31 12.40
N VAL A 132 7.07 10.80 13.52
CA VAL A 132 7.03 12.23 13.83
C VAL A 132 7.88 12.53 15.06
N PRO A 133 8.59 13.68 15.10
CA PRO A 133 9.50 14.02 16.18
C PRO A 133 8.80 14.68 17.38
N TYR A 134 7.51 15.04 17.26
CA TYR A 134 6.77 15.75 18.30
C TYR A 134 5.96 14.78 19.17
N THR A 135 5.81 15.13 20.44
CA THR A 135 4.92 14.44 21.41
C THR A 135 3.70 15.27 21.75
N ASP A 136 3.86 16.59 21.88
CA ASP A 136 2.77 17.56 22.01
C ASP A 136 2.27 17.94 20.61
N ILE A 137 0.95 17.93 20.44
CA ILE A 137 0.29 18.28 19.19
C ILE A 137 0.45 19.75 18.83
N GLU A 138 0.71 20.66 19.77
CA GLU A 138 0.99 22.05 19.40
C GLU A 138 2.34 22.19 18.66
N ASN A 139 3.32 21.34 19.00
CA ASN A 139 4.62 21.30 18.31
C ASN A 139 4.54 20.64 16.92
N MET A 140 3.39 20.10 16.52
CA MET A 140 3.23 19.54 15.17
C MET A 140 3.37 20.62 14.09
N ILE A 141 3.05 21.89 14.41
CA ILE A 141 3.00 22.97 13.43
C ILE A 141 4.40 23.28 12.90
N ASP A 142 5.42 23.34 13.77
CA ASP A 142 6.81 23.55 13.37
C ASP A 142 7.34 22.43 12.46
N PHE A 143 6.93 21.19 12.73
CA PHE A 143 7.24 20.05 11.88
C PHE A 143 6.54 20.17 10.53
N ALA A 144 5.23 20.42 10.55
CA ALA A 144 4.41 20.54 9.35
C ALA A 144 4.84 21.71 8.47
N ASP A 145 5.25 22.85 9.04
CA ASP A 145 5.70 24.00 8.26
C ASP A 145 6.96 23.69 7.45
N LYS A 146 7.91 22.94 8.05
CA LYS A 146 9.13 22.48 7.37
C LYS A 146 8.82 21.39 6.34
N ASN A 147 7.86 20.51 6.64
CA ASN A 147 7.46 19.45 5.74
C ASN A 147 6.69 19.98 4.52
N ASN A 148 5.76 20.90 4.75
CA ASN A 148 4.77 21.37 3.78
C ASN A 148 5.31 22.46 2.84
N ILE A 149 6.56 22.29 2.42
CA ILE A 149 7.17 23.04 1.33
C ILE A 149 6.91 22.22 0.07
N SER A 150 6.12 22.79 -0.85
CA SER A 150 5.69 22.07 -2.05
C SER A 150 6.89 21.60 -2.88
N ASP A 151 6.88 20.31 -3.22
CA ASP A 151 7.94 19.66 -3.95
C ASP A 151 7.37 18.50 -4.78
N PRO A 152 7.31 18.62 -6.13
CA PRO A 152 6.82 17.56 -6.99
C PRO A 152 7.53 16.21 -6.83
N TYR A 153 8.79 16.22 -6.38
CA TYR A 153 9.56 15.01 -6.12
C TYR A 153 9.12 14.26 -4.86
N LYS A 154 8.24 14.86 -4.06
CA LYS A 154 7.63 14.25 -2.87
C LYS A 154 6.25 13.63 -3.15
N TRP A 155 5.77 13.67 -4.39
CA TRP A 155 4.49 13.07 -4.75
C TRP A 155 4.67 11.61 -5.16
N GLU A 156 4.07 10.72 -4.39
CA GLU A 156 4.16 9.27 -4.58
C GLU A 156 2.84 8.74 -5.16
N GLN A 157 2.88 8.18 -6.37
CA GLN A 157 1.72 7.47 -6.89
C GLN A 157 1.50 6.18 -6.09
N LYS A 158 0.26 5.90 -5.67
CA LYS A 158 -0.11 4.66 -4.97
C LYS A 158 -1.26 3.95 -5.68
N SER A 159 -1.47 2.68 -5.34
CA SER A 159 -2.64 1.90 -5.74
C SER A 159 -3.82 2.04 -4.76
N ARG A 160 -3.59 2.68 -3.60
CA ARG A 160 -4.58 2.82 -2.53
C ARG A 160 -4.27 4.04 -1.69
N LEU A 161 -5.31 4.77 -1.29
CA LEU A 161 -5.27 5.90 -0.36
C LEU A 161 -6.17 5.58 0.82
N VAL A 162 -5.74 5.97 2.03
CA VAL A 162 -6.56 5.79 3.24
C VAL A 162 -7.53 6.97 3.41
N GLY A 163 -8.80 6.68 3.67
CA GLY A 163 -9.90 7.65 3.73
C GLY A 163 -9.91 8.67 4.87
N PHE A 164 -8.80 8.87 5.61
CA PHE A 164 -8.73 9.88 6.68
C PHE A 164 -8.67 11.32 6.13
N CYS A 165 -8.08 11.49 4.95
CA CYS A 165 -7.99 12.73 4.20
C CYS A 165 -7.81 12.41 2.72
N MET A 166 -8.84 12.64 1.90
CA MET A 166 -8.80 12.33 0.48
C MET A 166 -9.45 13.43 -0.35
N LEU A 167 -8.65 14.13 -1.14
CA LEU A 167 -9.10 15.15 -2.10
C LEU A 167 -9.35 14.49 -3.45
N ILE A 168 -10.52 14.69 -4.01
CA ILE A 168 -11.00 14.01 -5.22
C ILE A 168 -11.57 15.07 -6.16
N LYS A 169 -11.16 15.04 -7.43
CA LYS A 169 -11.75 15.91 -8.45
C LYS A 169 -13.26 15.63 -8.56
N ARG A 170 -14.07 16.69 -8.57
CA ARG A 170 -15.53 16.56 -8.69
C ARG A 170 -15.97 15.73 -9.89
N ASP A 171 -15.33 15.95 -11.03
CA ASP A 171 -15.68 15.30 -12.29
C ASP A 171 -15.49 13.78 -12.21
N ILE A 172 -14.55 13.33 -11.36
CA ILE A 172 -14.31 11.91 -11.10
C ILE A 172 -15.46 11.32 -10.29
N ILE A 173 -15.89 11.99 -9.21
CA ILE A 173 -17.07 11.57 -8.44
C ILE A 173 -18.32 11.50 -9.33
N ASN A 174 -18.51 12.49 -10.22
CA ASN A 174 -19.61 12.49 -11.17
C ASN A 174 -19.54 11.31 -12.16
N GLN A 175 -18.32 10.91 -12.54
CA GLN A 175 -18.09 9.80 -13.47
C GLN A 175 -18.29 8.42 -12.82
N ILE A 176 -17.73 8.21 -11.62
CA ILE A 176 -17.65 6.87 -11.01
C ILE A 176 -18.66 6.64 -9.87
N GLY A 177 -19.40 7.69 -9.47
CA GLY A 177 -20.27 7.71 -8.31
C GLY A 177 -19.54 7.95 -6.99
N PRO A 178 -20.27 8.18 -5.88
CA PRO A 178 -19.70 8.48 -4.58
C PRO A 178 -19.21 7.20 -3.87
N LEU A 179 -19.11 7.16 -2.54
CA LEU A 179 -18.68 5.95 -1.81
C LEU A 179 -19.74 4.84 -1.93
N ASP A 180 -19.28 3.59 -1.98
CA ASP A 180 -20.17 2.44 -2.07
C ASP A 180 -20.71 2.04 -0.70
N GLU A 181 -22.02 2.21 -0.51
CA GLU A 181 -22.67 1.98 0.78
C GLU A 181 -22.69 0.51 1.22
N ARG A 182 -22.32 -0.44 0.34
CA ARG A 182 -22.12 -1.85 0.70
C ARG A 182 -21.13 -2.03 1.86
N PHE A 183 -20.17 -1.13 1.99
CA PHE A 183 -19.13 -1.18 3.02
C PHE A 183 -19.57 -0.54 4.35
N THR A 184 -20.85 -0.22 4.54
CA THR A 184 -21.40 0.23 5.84
C THR A 184 -21.13 -0.83 6.93
N PRO A 185 -20.67 -0.45 8.15
CA PRO A 185 -20.58 0.93 8.68
C PRO A 185 -19.29 1.69 8.35
N GLY A 186 -18.35 1.12 7.60
CA GLY A 186 -17.09 1.74 7.17
C GLY A 186 -15.94 0.72 7.05
N ASN A 187 -14.78 1.17 6.59
CA ASN A 187 -13.65 0.37 6.09
C ASN A 187 -13.94 -0.37 4.77
N PHE A 188 -12.97 -0.29 3.84
CA PHE A 188 -12.99 -0.78 2.45
C PHE A 188 -13.81 0.07 1.45
N GLU A 189 -14.59 1.06 1.89
CA GLU A 189 -15.17 2.05 0.96
C GLU A 189 -14.12 2.92 0.26
N ASP A 190 -13.01 3.21 0.94
CA ASP A 190 -11.87 3.96 0.43
C ASP A 190 -11.03 3.08 -0.52
N ASP A 191 -10.79 1.83 -0.15
CA ASP A 191 -10.19 0.83 -1.04
C ASP A 191 -11.00 0.67 -2.34
N ASP A 192 -12.33 0.56 -2.22
CA ASP A 192 -13.24 0.45 -3.36
C ASP A 192 -13.21 1.68 -4.25
N LEU A 193 -13.27 2.87 -3.65
CA LEU A 193 -13.19 4.13 -4.35
C LEU A 193 -11.86 4.24 -5.11
N CYS A 194 -10.75 3.85 -4.49
CA CYS A 194 -9.44 3.78 -5.14
C CYS A 194 -9.46 2.89 -6.38
N MET A 195 -10.04 1.68 -6.29
CA MET A 195 -10.15 0.77 -7.44
C MET A 195 -11.00 1.38 -8.57
N ARG A 196 -12.12 2.03 -8.25
CA ARG A 196 -12.97 2.69 -9.27
C ARG A 196 -12.28 3.87 -9.93
N ILE A 197 -11.52 4.67 -9.18
CA ILE A 197 -10.73 5.79 -9.74
C ILE A 197 -9.67 5.24 -10.72
N ILE A 198 -8.96 4.18 -10.32
CA ILE A 198 -7.95 3.54 -11.17
C ILE A 198 -8.58 2.90 -12.40
N GLU A 199 -9.67 2.16 -12.24
CA GLU A 199 -10.40 1.52 -13.34
C GLU A 199 -10.88 2.55 -14.39
N ALA A 200 -11.26 3.75 -13.95
CA ALA A 200 -11.61 4.89 -14.79
C ALA A 200 -10.39 5.56 -15.49
N GLY A 201 -9.17 5.10 -15.22
CA GLY A 201 -7.94 5.54 -15.88
C GLY A 201 -7.17 6.64 -15.16
N TYR A 202 -7.48 6.89 -13.88
CA TYR A 202 -6.86 7.96 -13.09
C TYR A 202 -5.88 7.43 -12.03
N LYS A 203 -4.92 8.27 -11.68
CA LYS A 203 -3.87 8.04 -10.70
C LYS A 203 -4.32 8.52 -9.31
N LEU A 204 -3.77 7.85 -8.30
CA LEU A 204 -3.88 8.22 -6.90
C LEU A 204 -2.52 8.70 -6.39
N MET A 205 -2.48 9.82 -5.69
CA MET A 205 -1.23 10.42 -5.22
C MET A 205 -1.21 10.59 -3.70
N VAL A 206 -0.09 10.28 -3.08
CA VAL A 206 0.25 10.70 -1.71
C VAL A 206 1.26 11.84 -1.79
N CYS A 207 0.91 12.96 -1.21
CA CYS A 207 1.73 14.17 -1.17
C CYS A 207 2.58 14.14 0.11
N ASN A 208 3.84 13.71 0.03
CA ASN A 208 4.74 13.71 1.20
C ASN A 208 5.15 15.14 1.61
N ASP A 209 4.89 16.14 0.77
CA ASP A 209 4.94 17.57 1.07
C ASP A 209 3.62 18.10 1.67
N SER A 210 2.71 17.24 2.12
CA SER A 210 1.52 17.66 2.88
C SER A 210 1.35 16.73 4.08
N PHE A 211 1.32 17.31 5.27
CA PHE A 211 1.20 16.57 6.52
C PHE A 211 -0.01 17.05 7.33
N ILE A 212 -0.80 16.13 7.86
CA ILE A 212 -1.80 16.43 8.90
C ILE A 212 -1.67 15.43 10.07
N HIS A 213 -2.10 15.82 11.26
CA HIS A 213 -2.16 14.90 12.40
C HIS A 213 -3.48 14.16 12.39
N HIS A 214 -3.44 12.85 12.63
CA HIS A 214 -4.60 11.98 12.81
C HIS A 214 -4.49 11.32 14.18
N PHE A 215 -5.45 11.58 15.07
CA PHE A 215 -5.44 11.05 16.43
C PHE A 215 -5.65 9.52 16.44
N GLY A 216 -6.42 9.02 15.48
CA GLY A 216 -6.57 7.61 15.18
C GLY A 216 -7.45 6.84 16.17
N SER A 217 -8.36 6.05 15.59
CA SER A 217 -9.12 5.00 16.28
C SER A 217 -9.96 5.50 17.46
N THR A 218 -10.45 6.74 17.43
CA THR A 218 -11.25 7.30 18.52
C THR A 218 -12.67 6.73 18.57
N SER A 219 -13.26 6.38 17.41
CA SER A 219 -14.62 5.85 17.30
C SER A 219 -14.76 4.33 17.40
N PHE A 220 -13.67 3.56 17.18
CA PHE A 220 -13.71 2.07 17.15
C PHE A 220 -12.94 1.39 18.31
N LYS A 221 -12.25 2.16 19.16
CA LYS A 221 -11.48 1.62 20.31
C LYS A 221 -12.33 0.98 21.41
N SER A 222 -13.65 1.22 21.44
CA SER A 222 -14.52 0.69 22.49
C SER A 222 -14.81 -0.81 22.35
N ASP A 223 -14.63 -1.40 21.15
CA ASP A 223 -14.84 -2.84 20.91
C ASP A 223 -13.98 -3.37 19.75
N TYR A 224 -12.75 -3.77 20.07
CA TYR A 224 -11.79 -4.35 19.12
C TYR A 224 -12.33 -5.59 18.40
N ALA A 225 -13.14 -6.41 19.07
CA ALA A 225 -13.68 -7.64 18.47
C ALA A 225 -14.71 -7.30 17.39
N LYS A 226 -15.61 -6.36 17.67
CA LYS A 226 -16.58 -5.84 16.70
C LYS A 226 -15.87 -5.17 15.52
N PHE A 227 -14.85 -4.37 15.77
CA PHE A 227 -14.06 -3.73 14.70
C PHE A 227 -13.40 -4.76 13.78
N ASN A 228 -12.71 -5.76 14.35
CA ASN A 228 -12.08 -6.83 13.57
C ASN A 228 -13.12 -7.65 12.78
N ASN A 229 -14.32 -7.84 13.32
CA ASN A 229 -15.40 -8.53 12.60
C ASN A 229 -15.89 -7.71 11.39
N ILE A 230 -16.07 -6.38 11.56
CA ILE A 230 -16.44 -5.47 10.47
C ILE A 230 -15.38 -5.52 9.35
N LEU A 231 -14.08 -5.44 9.71
CA LEU A 231 -12.99 -5.55 8.74
C LEU A 231 -13.06 -6.85 7.94
N LYS A 232 -13.29 -8.00 8.60
CA LYS A 232 -13.41 -9.30 7.92
C LYS A 232 -14.61 -9.34 6.97
N ILE A 233 -15.77 -8.88 7.44
CA ILE A 233 -17.01 -8.85 6.63
C ILE A 233 -16.81 -7.96 5.40
N ASN A 234 -16.27 -6.75 5.58
CA ASN A 234 -16.09 -5.81 4.48
C ASN A 234 -14.94 -6.20 3.54
N ALA A 235 -13.89 -6.86 4.05
CA ALA A 235 -12.88 -7.51 3.21
C ALA A 235 -13.53 -8.54 2.28
N HIS A 236 -14.44 -9.37 2.81
CA HIS A 236 -15.15 -10.35 2.01
C HIS A 236 -16.04 -9.70 0.95
N LYS A 237 -16.82 -8.66 1.31
CA LYS A 237 -17.61 -7.89 0.33
C LYS A 237 -16.73 -7.26 -0.77
N PHE A 238 -15.54 -6.80 -0.41
CA PHE A 238 -14.57 -6.27 -1.36
C PHE A 238 -14.09 -7.38 -2.31
N GLU A 239 -13.71 -8.54 -1.76
CA GLU A 239 -13.30 -9.72 -2.54
C GLU A 239 -14.43 -10.23 -3.45
N GLU A 240 -15.68 -10.23 -3.00
CA GLU A 240 -16.83 -10.58 -3.84
C GLU A 240 -17.03 -9.58 -4.99
N LYS A 241 -16.85 -8.29 -4.73
CA LYS A 241 -17.00 -7.23 -5.74
C LYS A 241 -15.88 -7.25 -6.78
N TRP A 242 -14.63 -7.39 -6.33
CA TRP A 242 -13.43 -7.18 -7.15
C TRP A 242 -12.73 -8.48 -7.54
N GLY A 243 -13.01 -9.59 -6.88
CA GLY A 243 -12.39 -10.89 -7.13
C GLY A 243 -10.94 -11.00 -6.64
N PHE A 244 -10.52 -10.14 -5.70
CA PHE A 244 -9.22 -10.19 -5.03
C PHE A 244 -9.24 -9.45 -3.69
N ASN A 245 -8.23 -9.70 -2.85
CA ASN A 245 -8.06 -9.05 -1.56
C ASN A 245 -7.20 -7.78 -1.70
N SER A 246 -7.76 -6.59 -1.44
CA SER A 246 -7.04 -5.32 -1.59
C SER A 246 -5.76 -5.23 -0.76
N ASN A 247 -5.75 -5.76 0.48
CA ASN A 247 -4.61 -5.67 1.37
C ASN A 247 -3.44 -6.55 0.90
N LEU A 248 -3.72 -7.76 0.40
CA LEU A 248 -2.70 -8.65 -0.15
C LEU A 248 -2.13 -8.10 -1.46
N GLU A 249 -2.99 -7.65 -2.36
CA GLU A 249 -2.58 -7.19 -3.69
C GLU A 249 -1.95 -5.78 -3.68
N SER A 250 -2.08 -5.02 -2.58
CA SER A 250 -1.41 -3.72 -2.40
C SER A 250 -0.17 -3.76 -1.48
N LEU A 251 0.31 -4.95 -1.12
CA LEU A 251 1.42 -5.09 -0.18
C LEU A 251 2.73 -4.53 -0.73
N LEU A 252 3.38 -3.65 0.03
CA LEU A 252 4.73 -3.16 -0.26
C LEU A 252 5.79 -4.15 0.25
N LYS A 253 6.60 -4.67 -0.68
CA LYS A 253 7.68 -5.64 -0.39
C LYS A 253 9.00 -4.90 -0.13
N PHE A 254 9.13 -4.27 1.05
CA PHE A 254 10.32 -3.47 1.41
C PHE A 254 11.62 -4.25 1.41
N ASP A 255 11.55 -5.54 1.75
CA ASP A 255 12.65 -6.48 1.66
C ASP A 255 13.21 -6.52 0.22
N ILE A 256 12.34 -6.58 -0.79
CA ILE A 256 12.71 -6.53 -2.22
C ILE A 256 13.17 -5.12 -2.62
N ILE A 257 12.43 -4.08 -2.24
CA ILE A 257 12.75 -2.68 -2.60
C ILE A 257 14.18 -2.34 -2.17
N SER A 258 14.58 -2.78 -0.97
CA SER A 258 15.93 -2.54 -0.44
C SER A 258 17.06 -3.21 -1.24
N ARG A 259 16.75 -4.19 -2.11
CA ARG A 259 17.74 -4.90 -2.95
C ARG A 259 18.00 -4.20 -4.28
N ILE A 260 17.17 -3.23 -4.64
CA ILE A 260 17.37 -2.40 -5.82
C ILE A 260 18.01 -1.10 -5.34
N ASN A 261 19.28 -0.93 -5.69
CA ASN A 261 20.07 0.25 -5.37
C ASN A 261 20.60 0.83 -6.67
N GLU A 262 19.97 1.90 -7.12
CA GLU A 262 20.31 2.58 -8.36
C GLU A 262 20.55 4.07 -8.11
N LEU A 263 21.22 4.72 -9.06
CA LEU A 263 21.22 6.19 -9.08
C LEU A 263 19.80 6.65 -9.43
N ARG A 264 19.28 7.65 -8.70
CA ARG A 264 17.91 8.18 -8.87
C ARG A 264 17.56 8.52 -10.32
N GLU A 265 18.52 9.08 -11.05
CA GLU A 265 18.36 9.53 -12.44
C GLU A 265 18.59 8.41 -13.47
N LYS A 266 18.98 7.20 -13.05
CA LYS A 266 19.22 6.09 -13.97
C LYS A 266 17.90 5.62 -14.58
N ASN A 267 17.91 5.47 -15.90
CA ASN A 267 16.85 4.74 -16.61
C ASN A 267 17.00 3.24 -16.34
N SER A 268 15.99 2.64 -15.71
CA SER A 268 15.98 1.22 -15.36
C SER A 268 14.65 0.59 -15.74
N ASN A 269 14.69 -0.56 -16.40
CA ASN A 269 13.51 -1.35 -16.73
C ASN A 269 13.32 -2.43 -15.66
N ILE A 270 12.21 -2.39 -14.94
CA ILE A 270 11.94 -3.27 -13.79
C ILE A 270 10.68 -4.08 -14.07
N LEU A 271 10.81 -5.41 -14.01
CA LEU A 271 9.71 -6.36 -14.13
C LEU A 271 9.41 -6.98 -12.76
N GLU A 272 8.13 -7.07 -12.38
CA GLU A 272 7.68 -7.85 -11.22
C GLU A 272 6.65 -8.92 -11.61
N PHE A 273 6.89 -10.15 -11.18
CA PHE A 273 5.93 -11.25 -11.25
C PHE A 273 5.00 -11.24 -10.05
N ASN A 274 3.72 -11.55 -10.27
CA ASN A 274 2.67 -11.43 -9.25
C ASN A 274 2.74 -10.03 -8.61
N CYS A 275 2.74 -9.02 -9.49
CA CYS A 275 2.92 -7.63 -9.09
C CYS A 275 1.71 -7.08 -8.33
N GLY A 276 0.60 -7.81 -8.27
CA GLY A 276 -0.63 -7.35 -7.64
C GLY A 276 -1.10 -6.05 -8.28
N LEU A 277 -1.46 -5.07 -7.46
CA LEU A 277 -1.82 -3.72 -7.87
C LEU A 277 -0.60 -2.83 -8.17
N GLY A 278 0.60 -3.39 -8.27
CA GLY A 278 1.83 -2.70 -8.66
C GLY A 278 2.46 -1.85 -7.56
N SER A 279 2.09 -2.04 -6.28
CA SER A 279 2.51 -1.17 -5.18
C SER A 279 4.04 -1.12 -5.02
N THR A 280 4.72 -2.27 -5.09
CA THR A 280 6.20 -2.34 -5.04
C THR A 280 6.83 -1.58 -6.21
N LEU A 281 6.34 -1.79 -7.44
CA LEU A 281 6.80 -1.08 -8.62
C LEU A 281 6.58 0.44 -8.52
N LEU A 282 5.42 0.88 -8.03
CA LEU A 282 5.13 2.29 -7.81
C LEU A 282 6.05 2.93 -6.77
N LYS A 283 6.39 2.19 -5.70
CA LYS A 283 7.39 2.67 -4.73
C LYS A 283 8.78 2.79 -5.35
N LEU A 284 9.17 1.84 -6.20
CA LEU A 284 10.42 1.91 -6.96
C LEU A 284 10.43 3.10 -7.93
N LYS A 285 9.31 3.41 -8.59
CA LYS A 285 9.18 4.59 -9.44
C LYS A 285 9.32 5.90 -8.67
N TYR A 286 8.79 5.96 -7.46
CA TYR A 286 8.99 7.11 -6.58
C TYR A 286 10.47 7.29 -6.17
N MET A 287 11.18 6.20 -5.87
CA MET A 287 12.61 6.22 -5.57
C MET A 287 13.50 6.48 -6.80
N TYR A 288 13.08 5.99 -7.96
CA TYR A 288 13.78 6.04 -9.24
C TYR A 288 12.83 6.59 -10.32
N PRO A 289 12.66 7.92 -10.43
CA PRO A 289 11.66 8.54 -11.31
C PRO A 289 11.78 8.17 -12.79
N ASN A 290 12.98 7.79 -13.24
CA ASN A 290 13.25 7.38 -14.62
C ASN A 290 13.05 5.87 -14.87
N ALA A 291 12.64 5.11 -13.85
CA ALA A 291 12.36 3.69 -14.02
C ALA A 291 11.11 3.44 -14.87
N MET A 292 11.16 2.46 -15.76
CA MET A 292 10.03 1.94 -16.51
C MET A 292 9.56 0.64 -15.85
N LEU A 293 8.25 0.52 -15.62
CA LEU A 293 7.67 -0.51 -14.78
C LEU A 293 6.85 -1.50 -15.61
N TYR A 294 7.05 -2.78 -15.36
CA TYR A 294 6.40 -3.87 -16.06
C TYR A 294 5.89 -4.90 -15.06
N GLY A 295 4.68 -5.40 -15.28
CA GLY A 295 4.01 -6.37 -14.41
C GLY A 295 3.63 -7.65 -15.14
N ILE A 296 3.66 -8.78 -14.43
CA ILE A 296 2.98 -10.01 -14.81
C ILE A 296 2.01 -10.38 -13.71
N GLU A 297 0.72 -10.39 -14.03
CA GLU A 297 -0.34 -10.69 -13.04
C GLU A 297 -1.34 -11.70 -13.60
N PRO A 298 -1.33 -12.96 -13.10
CA PRO A 298 -2.25 -13.99 -13.59
C PRO A 298 -3.70 -13.78 -13.16
N ASN A 299 -3.98 -13.08 -12.04
CA ASN A 299 -5.36 -12.77 -11.66
C ASN A 299 -5.92 -11.67 -12.59
N LYS A 300 -6.83 -12.06 -13.49
CA LYS A 300 -7.43 -11.17 -14.48
C LYS A 300 -8.08 -9.92 -13.87
N ASN A 301 -8.67 -10.04 -12.69
CA ASN A 301 -9.32 -8.91 -12.04
C ASN A 301 -8.30 -7.91 -11.50
N VAL A 302 -7.20 -8.39 -10.92
CA VAL A 302 -6.10 -7.53 -10.45
C VAL A 302 -5.39 -6.89 -11.64
N ALA A 303 -5.09 -7.69 -12.67
CA ALA A 303 -4.43 -7.22 -13.87
C ALA A 303 -5.22 -6.11 -14.59
N LYS A 304 -6.56 -6.22 -14.65
CA LYS A 304 -7.46 -5.19 -15.19
C LYS A 304 -7.32 -3.82 -14.53
N ILE A 305 -7.03 -3.80 -13.23
CA ILE A 305 -6.78 -2.55 -12.49
C ILE A 305 -5.33 -2.11 -12.69
N CYS A 306 -4.40 -3.04 -12.54
CA CYS A 306 -2.96 -2.77 -12.61
C CYS A 306 -2.52 -2.23 -13.98
N GLU A 307 -3.09 -2.72 -15.08
CA GLU A 307 -2.81 -2.26 -16.45
C GLU A 307 -3.15 -0.77 -16.70
N LYS A 308 -3.97 -0.16 -15.83
CA LYS A 308 -4.28 1.28 -15.91
C LYS A 308 -3.13 2.14 -15.39
N ILE A 309 -2.24 1.55 -14.62
CA ILE A 309 -1.15 2.22 -13.90
C ILE A 309 0.20 1.87 -14.52
N ILE A 310 0.44 0.60 -14.81
CA ILE A 310 1.71 0.07 -15.34
C ILE A 310 1.48 -0.85 -16.53
N GLU A 311 2.52 -1.09 -17.35
CA GLU A 311 2.43 -2.04 -18.45
C GLU A 311 2.40 -3.48 -17.91
N THR A 312 1.21 -4.07 -17.85
CA THR A 312 0.98 -5.41 -17.27
C THR A 312 0.52 -6.41 -18.32
N ILE A 313 1.05 -7.63 -18.26
CA ILE A 313 0.52 -8.77 -19.02
C ILE A 313 -0.27 -9.71 -18.10
N THR A 314 -1.43 -10.15 -18.61
CA THR A 314 -2.36 -11.03 -17.90
C THR A 314 -2.15 -12.47 -18.38
N GLN A 315 -1.09 -13.12 -17.90
CA GLN A 315 -0.72 -14.48 -18.31
C GLN A 315 0.06 -15.17 -17.18
N ASP A 316 -0.10 -16.49 -17.04
CA ASP A 316 0.91 -17.28 -16.33
C ASP A 316 2.10 -17.57 -17.26
N PHE A 317 3.25 -16.99 -16.93
CA PHE A 317 4.49 -17.16 -17.67
C PHE A 317 4.85 -18.64 -17.89
N GLU A 318 4.57 -19.53 -16.95
CA GLU A 318 4.99 -20.95 -17.06
C GLU A 318 4.17 -21.78 -18.05
N GLU A 319 3.07 -21.26 -18.57
CA GLU A 319 2.32 -21.94 -19.63
C GLU A 319 3.17 -22.13 -20.89
N ASN A 320 3.95 -21.10 -21.27
CA ASN A 320 4.74 -21.08 -22.50
C ASN A 320 6.20 -20.65 -22.30
N TYR A 321 6.57 -20.20 -21.10
CA TYR A 321 7.86 -19.57 -20.79
C TYR A 321 8.19 -18.37 -21.69
N THR A 322 7.17 -17.64 -22.11
CA THR A 322 7.29 -16.46 -22.97
C THR A 322 6.60 -15.26 -22.37
N MET A 323 7.17 -14.07 -22.59
CA MET A 323 6.54 -12.79 -22.26
C MET A 323 5.93 -12.18 -23.51
N ASN A 324 4.61 -12.07 -23.54
CA ASN A 324 3.87 -11.55 -24.70
C ASN A 324 3.60 -10.04 -24.58
N PHE A 325 4.66 -9.25 -24.37
CA PHE A 325 4.57 -7.80 -24.49
C PHE A 325 4.38 -7.38 -25.97
N LYS A 326 3.89 -6.16 -26.21
CA LYS A 326 3.67 -5.63 -27.57
C LYS A 326 4.96 -5.59 -28.41
N GLU A 327 6.08 -5.34 -27.73
CA GLU A 327 7.42 -5.32 -28.32
C GLU A 327 8.29 -6.39 -27.64
N SER A 328 9.24 -6.95 -28.40
CA SER A 328 10.19 -7.91 -27.84
C SER A 328 11.00 -7.28 -26.70
N LYS A 329 11.08 -7.98 -25.57
CA LYS A 329 11.83 -7.56 -24.36
C LYS A 329 13.09 -8.41 -24.13
N THR A 330 13.69 -8.96 -25.18
CA THR A 330 14.98 -9.66 -25.08
C THR A 330 16.08 -8.69 -24.61
N ASN A 331 16.90 -9.09 -23.65
CA ASN A 331 17.98 -8.25 -23.05
C ASN A 331 17.51 -6.85 -22.63
N PHE A 332 16.32 -6.75 -22.03
CA PHE A 332 15.65 -5.47 -21.82
C PHE A 332 15.60 -5.03 -20.35
N PHE A 333 15.43 -5.96 -19.41
CA PHE A 333 15.23 -5.64 -18.00
C PHE A 333 16.56 -5.49 -17.26
N ASP A 334 16.66 -4.43 -16.46
CA ASP A 334 17.74 -4.26 -15.48
C ASP A 334 17.44 -5.10 -14.22
N TYR A 335 16.15 -5.27 -13.89
CA TYR A 335 15.69 -6.09 -12.78
C TYR A 335 14.49 -6.94 -13.16
N ILE A 336 14.54 -8.23 -12.81
CA ILE A 336 13.38 -9.12 -12.78
C ILE A 336 13.15 -9.58 -11.34
N ILE A 337 12.03 -9.20 -10.76
CA ILE A 337 11.58 -9.62 -9.43
C ILE A 337 10.62 -10.80 -9.63
N ILE A 338 11.04 -12.00 -9.22
CA ILE A 338 10.20 -13.21 -9.29
C ILE A 338 9.47 -13.52 -7.99
N GLY A 339 9.80 -12.80 -6.90
CA GLY A 339 9.21 -13.02 -5.58
C GLY A 339 9.27 -14.49 -5.17
N ASN A 340 8.12 -15.05 -4.80
CA ASN A 340 7.95 -16.44 -4.36
C ASN A 340 7.79 -17.44 -5.51
N LYS A 341 7.99 -17.06 -6.78
CA LYS A 341 7.67 -17.95 -7.91
C LYS A 341 8.56 -19.19 -7.97
N LEU A 342 9.80 -19.11 -7.46
CA LEU A 342 10.77 -20.20 -7.55
C LEU A 342 10.26 -21.52 -6.93
N GLN A 343 9.69 -21.46 -5.73
CA GLN A 343 9.14 -22.62 -5.01
C GLN A 343 7.78 -23.09 -5.51
N PHE A 344 7.08 -22.26 -6.29
CA PHE A 344 5.79 -22.62 -6.91
C PHE A 344 5.96 -23.16 -8.34
N SER A 345 7.15 -22.99 -8.92
CA SER A 345 7.42 -23.35 -10.30
C SER A 345 7.43 -24.86 -10.51
N LYS A 346 6.82 -25.32 -11.62
CA LYS A 346 6.87 -26.75 -11.99
C LYS A 346 8.29 -27.17 -12.38
N ASP A 347 9.02 -26.25 -13.01
CA ASP A 347 10.41 -26.43 -13.40
C ASP A 347 11.22 -25.15 -13.13
N PRO A 348 11.78 -25.01 -11.92
CA PRO A 348 12.54 -23.82 -11.54
C PRO A 348 13.80 -23.58 -12.41
N TRP A 349 14.43 -24.63 -12.96
CA TRP A 349 15.60 -24.49 -13.83
C TRP A 349 15.19 -23.87 -15.16
N LYS A 350 14.11 -24.37 -15.76
CA LYS A 350 13.56 -23.80 -16.99
C LYS A 350 13.07 -22.37 -16.77
N LEU A 351 12.39 -22.10 -15.65
CA LEU A 351 11.97 -20.74 -15.28
C LEU A 351 13.16 -19.77 -15.29
N LEU A 352 14.22 -20.11 -14.56
CA LEU A 352 15.41 -19.27 -14.44
C LEU A 352 16.15 -19.12 -15.78
N THR A 353 16.29 -20.20 -16.55
CA THR A 353 16.95 -20.20 -17.87
C THR A 353 16.21 -19.31 -18.87
N GLU A 354 14.88 -19.40 -18.90
CA GLU A 354 14.04 -18.62 -19.83
C GLU A 354 13.99 -17.14 -19.44
N LEU A 355 13.96 -16.83 -18.14
CA LEU A 355 14.03 -15.44 -17.65
C LEU A 355 15.33 -14.73 -18.00
N LYS A 356 16.44 -15.47 -18.05
CA LYS A 356 17.77 -14.93 -18.36
C LYS A 356 17.79 -14.20 -19.72
N LYS A 357 17.01 -14.68 -20.70
CA LYS A 357 16.89 -14.11 -22.05
C LYS A 357 16.33 -12.68 -22.06
N TYR A 358 15.59 -12.30 -21.02
CA TYR A 358 14.95 -10.98 -20.91
C TYR A 358 15.78 -10.01 -20.06
N LEU A 359 16.75 -10.49 -19.29
CA LEU A 359 17.66 -9.65 -18.52
C LEU A 359 18.76 -9.09 -19.42
N LYS A 360 19.07 -7.80 -19.25
CA LYS A 360 20.29 -7.20 -19.81
C LYS A 360 21.54 -7.97 -19.35
N PRO A 361 22.65 -7.88 -20.10
CA PRO A 361 23.96 -8.12 -19.52
C PRO A 361 24.10 -7.31 -18.23
N ASP A 362 24.59 -7.94 -17.16
CA ASP A 362 24.69 -7.35 -15.82
C ASP A 362 23.36 -7.00 -15.12
N GLY A 363 22.20 -7.33 -15.71
CA GLY A 363 20.90 -7.22 -15.06
C GLY A 363 20.76 -8.18 -13.89
N TYR A 364 19.81 -7.93 -12.99
CA TYR A 364 19.63 -8.72 -11.78
C TYR A 364 18.29 -9.44 -11.72
N ILE A 365 18.30 -10.65 -11.17
CA ILE A 365 17.10 -11.36 -10.74
C ILE A 365 16.99 -11.32 -9.23
N ILE A 366 15.79 -11.10 -8.70
CA ILE A 366 15.51 -11.05 -7.26
C ILE A 366 14.40 -12.05 -6.92
N ALA A 367 14.67 -12.93 -5.97
CA ALA A 367 13.75 -13.98 -5.51
C ALA A 367 13.59 -13.95 -3.99
N THR A 368 12.39 -14.27 -3.52
CA THR A 368 12.06 -14.47 -2.10
C THR A 368 11.79 -15.96 -1.88
N ILE A 369 12.61 -16.61 -1.07
CA ILE A 369 12.66 -18.07 -0.99
C ILE A 369 12.54 -18.51 0.47
N PRO A 370 11.45 -19.20 0.86
CA PRO A 370 11.29 -19.77 2.19
C PRO A 370 12.40 -20.76 2.52
N ASN A 371 12.89 -20.72 3.76
CA ASN A 371 14.00 -21.56 4.20
C ASN A 371 13.50 -22.84 4.86
N LEU A 372 13.64 -24.00 4.22
CA LEU A 372 13.21 -25.27 4.81
C LEU A 372 13.97 -25.61 6.11
N MET A 373 15.18 -25.08 6.28
CA MET A 373 15.96 -25.26 7.51
C MET A 373 15.44 -24.45 8.69
N HIS A 374 14.43 -23.58 8.55
CA HIS A 374 14.00 -22.76 9.67
C HIS A 374 13.61 -23.61 10.91
N TYR A 375 14.00 -23.16 12.10
CA TYR A 375 13.88 -23.94 13.35
C TYR A 375 12.45 -24.42 13.61
N SER A 376 11.43 -23.67 13.21
CA SER A 376 10.03 -24.05 13.42
C SER A 376 9.66 -25.32 12.65
N VAL A 377 10.24 -25.53 11.46
CA VAL A 377 10.05 -26.73 10.65
C VAL A 377 10.74 -27.92 11.32
N ILE A 378 11.98 -27.74 11.75
CA ILE A 378 12.77 -28.77 12.44
C ILE A 378 12.12 -29.17 13.76
N LYS A 379 11.71 -28.20 14.58
CA LYS A 379 10.98 -28.41 15.84
C LYS A 379 9.69 -29.19 15.59
N GLY A 380 8.96 -28.86 14.54
CA GLY A 380 7.78 -29.61 14.10
C GLY A 380 8.13 -31.07 13.80
N LEU A 381 9.10 -31.30 12.92
CA LEU A 381 9.56 -32.63 12.51
C LEU A 381 10.00 -33.50 13.70
N LEU A 382 10.80 -32.96 14.62
CA LEU A 382 11.26 -33.67 15.82
C LEU A 382 10.11 -34.03 16.77
N LYS A 383 9.02 -33.26 16.76
CA LYS A 383 7.79 -33.56 17.51
C LYS A 383 6.83 -34.49 16.75
N GLY A 384 7.22 -35.00 15.58
CA GLY A 384 6.36 -35.83 14.73
C GLY A 384 5.29 -35.04 13.95
N ASN A 385 5.41 -33.71 13.87
CA ASN A 385 4.46 -32.83 13.22
C ASN A 385 5.03 -32.24 11.92
N PHE A 386 4.46 -32.62 10.78
CA PHE A 386 4.80 -32.01 9.48
C PHE A 386 3.53 -31.52 8.78
N ILE A 387 3.00 -30.40 9.28
CA ILE A 387 1.68 -29.89 8.91
C ILE A 387 1.84 -28.80 7.85
N TYR A 388 1.20 -29.00 6.71
CA TYR A 388 1.10 -27.99 5.66
C TYR A 388 0.13 -26.88 6.07
N ASN A 389 0.53 -25.63 5.83
CA ASN A 389 -0.29 -24.45 6.09
C ASN A 389 -0.01 -23.38 5.02
N HIS A 390 -1.06 -22.79 4.46
CA HIS A 390 -0.98 -21.77 3.41
C HIS A 390 -0.14 -20.54 3.79
N ASP A 391 -0.07 -20.19 5.07
CA ASP A 391 0.69 -19.04 5.56
C ASP A 391 2.06 -19.40 6.15
N SER A 392 2.59 -20.59 5.82
CA SER A 392 3.85 -21.11 6.37
C SER A 392 4.89 -21.41 5.30
N ILE A 393 6.12 -21.72 5.74
CA ILE A 393 7.18 -22.27 4.89
C ILE A 393 6.69 -23.55 4.20
N LEU A 394 5.90 -24.38 4.90
CA LEU A 394 5.28 -25.59 4.38
C LEU A 394 3.94 -25.26 3.69
N ASN A 395 3.95 -24.33 2.74
CA ASN A 395 2.77 -24.03 1.94
C ASN A 395 2.49 -25.21 1.00
N PRO A 396 1.26 -25.77 0.99
CA PRO A 396 0.91 -26.91 0.14
C PRO A 396 0.97 -26.61 -1.36
N LYS A 397 1.06 -25.33 -1.76
CA LYS A 397 1.28 -24.93 -3.16
C LYS A 397 2.75 -25.03 -3.59
N CYS A 398 3.69 -25.13 -2.65
CA CYS A 398 5.11 -25.30 -2.98
C CYS A 398 5.34 -26.65 -3.67
N THR A 399 5.91 -26.62 -4.87
CA THR A 399 6.32 -27.82 -5.62
C THR A 399 7.72 -28.28 -5.20
N LYS A 400 8.55 -27.35 -4.72
CA LYS A 400 9.90 -27.60 -4.22
C LYS A 400 10.20 -26.76 -2.98
N PHE A 401 11.13 -27.26 -2.17
CA PHE A 401 11.67 -26.58 -1.01
C PHE A 401 13.17 -26.41 -1.18
N PHE A 402 13.74 -25.37 -0.58
CA PHE A 402 15.15 -25.04 -0.76
C PHE A 402 15.83 -24.80 0.58
N THR A 403 17.10 -25.21 0.65
CA THR A 403 18.08 -24.71 1.62
C THR A 403 18.96 -23.65 0.97
N LEU A 404 19.76 -22.91 1.75
CA LEU A 404 20.63 -21.87 1.18
C LEU A 404 21.61 -22.41 0.11
N PRO A 405 22.31 -23.55 0.34
CA PRO A 405 23.16 -24.15 -0.69
C PRO A 405 22.39 -24.52 -1.97
N ASP A 406 21.17 -25.03 -1.86
CA ASP A 406 20.34 -25.37 -3.02
C ASP A 406 19.97 -24.13 -3.85
N ILE A 407 19.70 -23.01 -3.17
CA ILE A 407 19.43 -21.71 -3.81
C ILE A 407 20.66 -21.27 -4.60
N GLN A 408 21.85 -21.27 -4.00
CA GLN A 408 23.06 -20.85 -4.72
C GLN A 408 23.31 -21.74 -5.93
N LYS A 409 23.25 -23.06 -5.73
CA LYS A 409 23.48 -24.05 -6.77
C LYS A 409 22.55 -23.90 -7.97
N ILE A 410 21.23 -23.76 -7.76
CA ILE A 410 20.30 -23.67 -8.90
C ILE A 410 20.51 -22.41 -9.73
N PHE A 411 20.80 -21.28 -9.09
CA PHE A 411 21.08 -20.03 -9.81
C PHE A 411 22.41 -20.12 -10.57
N GLU A 412 23.45 -20.69 -9.97
CA GLU A 412 24.75 -20.92 -10.63
C GLU A 412 24.63 -21.87 -11.84
N GLU A 413 23.88 -22.97 -11.70
CA GLU A 413 23.59 -23.91 -12.81
C GLU A 413 22.83 -23.25 -13.96
N CYS A 414 22.01 -22.23 -13.66
CA CYS A 414 21.31 -21.43 -14.67
C CYS A 414 22.17 -20.24 -15.18
N GLY A 415 23.44 -20.15 -14.76
CA GLY A 415 24.40 -19.15 -15.21
C GLY A 415 24.18 -17.76 -14.63
N TYR A 416 23.61 -17.67 -13.42
CA TYR A 416 23.60 -16.45 -12.62
C TYR A 416 24.81 -16.44 -11.66
N ILE A 417 25.34 -15.25 -11.38
CA ILE A 417 26.56 -15.06 -10.58
C ILE A 417 26.37 -14.00 -9.48
N ASN A 418 27.40 -13.79 -8.66
CA ASN A 418 27.48 -12.73 -7.66
C ASN A 418 26.27 -12.72 -6.69
N PRO A 419 26.03 -13.82 -5.94
CA PRO A 419 24.92 -13.90 -5.01
C PRO A 419 25.00 -12.81 -3.93
N LEU A 420 23.92 -12.06 -3.78
CA LEU A 420 23.68 -11.16 -2.65
C LEU A 420 22.44 -11.66 -1.91
N ILE A 421 22.65 -12.31 -0.76
CA ILE A 421 21.58 -13.00 -0.03
C ILE A 421 21.31 -12.29 1.29
N PHE A 422 20.06 -11.86 1.46
CA PHE A 422 19.59 -11.26 2.69
C PHE A 422 18.78 -12.26 3.51
N HIS A 423 19.06 -12.30 4.81
CA HIS A 423 18.42 -13.20 5.77
C HIS A 423 17.27 -12.46 6.46
N TYR A 424 16.04 -12.95 6.28
CA TYR A 424 14.89 -12.41 7.00
C TYR A 424 14.57 -13.30 8.21
N SER A 425 14.85 -12.79 9.40
CA SER A 425 14.62 -13.47 10.67
C SER A 425 13.49 -12.78 11.44
N LYS A 426 12.72 -13.55 12.20
CA LYS A 426 11.73 -13.01 13.14
C LYS A 426 12.30 -13.05 14.55
N GLU A 427 11.75 -12.22 15.44
CA GLU A 427 11.99 -12.41 16.87
C GLU A 427 11.46 -13.77 17.31
N ILE A 428 12.20 -14.41 18.21
CA ILE A 428 11.91 -15.76 18.68
C ILE A 428 11.83 -15.77 20.20
N SER A 429 11.01 -16.68 20.71
CA SER A 429 10.84 -16.84 22.16
C SER A 429 12.12 -17.35 22.83
N GLN A 430 12.23 -17.17 24.15
CA GLN A 430 13.35 -17.74 24.90
C GLN A 430 13.39 -19.28 24.79
N GLU A 431 12.23 -19.92 24.74
CA GLU A 431 12.13 -21.38 24.55
C GLU A 431 12.69 -21.80 23.18
N ASP A 432 12.34 -21.08 22.12
CA ASP A 432 12.84 -21.36 20.77
C ASP A 432 14.33 -21.07 20.64
N ASN A 433 14.84 -20.04 21.32
CA ASN A 433 16.28 -19.77 21.43
C ASN A 433 17.03 -20.93 22.09
N ASN A 434 16.54 -21.43 23.23
CA ASN A 434 17.16 -22.56 23.91
C ASN A 434 17.16 -23.82 23.04
N PHE A 435 16.07 -24.08 22.33
CA PHE A 435 15.98 -25.18 21.38
C PHE A 435 16.96 -25.03 20.20
N LEU A 436 17.12 -23.82 19.68
CA LEU A 436 18.11 -23.50 18.66
C LEU A 436 19.54 -23.78 19.12
N ASP A 437 19.86 -23.39 20.36
CA ASP A 437 21.20 -23.64 20.94
C ASP A 437 21.48 -25.15 21.03
N GLN A 438 20.50 -25.95 21.46
CA GLN A 438 20.61 -27.41 21.48
C GLN A 438 20.84 -28.02 20.09
N ILE A 439 20.17 -27.50 19.04
CA ILE A 439 20.45 -27.94 17.66
C ILE A 439 21.89 -27.57 17.28
N CYS A 440 22.31 -26.34 17.59
CA CYS A 440 23.63 -25.83 17.25
C CYS A 440 24.76 -26.58 17.96
N ASP A 441 24.53 -27.13 19.15
CA ASP A 441 25.48 -28.01 19.84
C ASP A 441 25.75 -29.31 19.05
N ILE A 442 24.79 -29.77 18.24
CA ILE A 442 24.91 -30.97 17.42
C ILE A 442 25.62 -30.66 16.09
N VAL A 443 25.24 -29.56 15.42
CA VAL A 443 25.65 -29.29 14.03
C VAL A 443 26.66 -28.15 13.86
N GLY A 444 27.00 -27.45 14.95
CA GLY A 444 27.91 -26.31 14.96
C GLY A 444 27.21 -24.96 15.19
N SER A 445 27.82 -24.11 16.01
CA SER A 445 27.29 -22.78 16.39
C SER A 445 27.18 -21.80 15.24
N ASN A 446 28.01 -21.94 14.21
CA ASN A 446 27.93 -21.17 12.97
C ASN A 446 26.63 -21.38 12.18
N MET A 447 25.86 -22.44 12.49
CA MET A 447 24.61 -22.76 11.79
C MET A 447 23.40 -21.96 12.32
N LYS A 448 23.52 -21.29 13.47
CA LYS A 448 22.39 -20.61 14.13
C LYS A 448 21.66 -19.62 13.23
N GLY A 449 22.40 -18.81 12.46
CA GLY A 449 21.82 -17.84 11.53
C GLY A 449 20.94 -18.48 10.46
N PHE A 450 21.31 -19.67 9.96
CA PHE A 450 20.54 -20.40 8.97
C PHE A 450 19.24 -20.94 9.55
N PHE A 451 19.24 -21.43 10.80
CA PHE A 451 18.02 -21.89 11.46
C PHE A 451 17.07 -20.75 11.85
N MET A 452 17.62 -19.55 12.15
CA MET A 452 16.83 -18.35 12.47
C MET A 452 16.21 -17.67 11.25
N SER A 453 16.80 -17.88 10.07
CA SER A 453 16.32 -17.26 8.83
C SER A 453 15.03 -17.91 8.40
N TYR A 454 13.92 -17.16 8.39
CA TYR A 454 12.61 -17.65 7.94
C TYR A 454 12.56 -17.78 6.42
N GLN A 455 13.12 -16.80 5.73
CA GLN A 455 13.24 -16.77 4.27
C GLN A 455 14.49 -16.00 3.86
N TYR A 456 14.89 -16.19 2.61
CA TYR A 456 15.98 -15.47 1.98
C TYR A 456 15.42 -14.52 0.91
N VAL A 457 15.94 -13.31 0.84
CA VAL A 457 15.78 -12.45 -0.35
C VAL A 457 17.10 -12.47 -1.10
N ALA A 458 17.12 -13.20 -2.20
CA ALA A 458 18.34 -13.47 -2.95
C ALA A 458 18.34 -12.66 -4.25
N LYS A 459 19.42 -11.91 -4.47
CA LYS A 459 19.69 -11.15 -5.70
C LYS A 459 20.89 -11.76 -6.40
N PHE A 460 20.73 -12.10 -7.67
CA PHE A 460 21.81 -12.64 -8.49
C PHE A 460 21.94 -11.83 -9.78
N GLN A 461 23.16 -11.77 -10.31
CA GLN A 461 23.47 -11.05 -11.54
C GLN A 461 23.44 -11.99 -12.74
N ASN A 462 22.97 -11.49 -13.87
CA ASN A 462 22.99 -12.19 -15.13
C ASN A 462 24.40 -12.20 -15.73
N ASN A 463 24.98 -13.39 -15.89
CA ASN A 463 26.24 -13.58 -16.62
C ASN A 463 25.96 -13.92 -18.09
N ASN A 464 26.01 -12.91 -18.96
CA ASN A 464 25.81 -13.06 -20.41
C ASN A 464 27.16 -13.13 -21.19
N PHE A 465 28.29 -13.45 -20.54
CA PHE A 465 29.55 -13.71 -21.24
C PHE A 465 29.66 -15.14 -21.81
N ILE A 466 28.56 -15.91 -21.85
CA ILE A 466 28.51 -17.29 -22.35
C ILE A 466 27.38 -17.43 -23.37
#